data_AF-A0A661UUY6-F1
#
_entry.id   AF-A0A661UUY6-F1
#
_cell.length_a   1.000
_cell.length_b   1.000
_cell.length_c   1.000
_cell.angle_alpha   90.00
_cell.angle_beta   90.00
_cell.angle_gamma   90.00
#
_symmetry.space_group_name_H-M   'P 1'
#
loop_
_entity.id
_entity.type
_entity.pdbx_description
1 polymer ?
#
loop_
_entity_poly.entity_id
_entity_poly.type
_entity_poly.pdbx_seq_one_letter_code
_entity_poly.pdbx_strand_id
1 'polypeptide(L)'
;MPEYTPVEHLTKIQKLKYKAAFSPILLVIVSFVLNMIYGIDQIKYLSIFGLIWYIIIIIQFRIRRNYPPKRKTEIALSPIYGKVTKIEDRSITIKKGFFQSADIRYAGQNIEVTIKSKQVNYFEKQPSLAGILIGVISSSGICICGIPEDWKIELNVGDKVVAGETILAVK
;
A
#
# COMPACT_ATOMS: atom_id res chain seq x y z
N MET A 1 -1.12 -11.23 -21.89
CA MET A 1 0.01 -10.68 -21.10
C MET A 1 -0.32 -10.93 -19.64
N PRO A 2 0.64 -11.32 -18.77
CA PRO A 2 0.33 -11.51 -17.35
C PRO A 2 -0.17 -10.20 -16.74
N GLU A 3 -1.33 -10.24 -16.09
CA GLU A 3 -1.88 -9.07 -15.39
C GLU A 3 -1.17 -8.91 -14.04
N TYR A 4 -0.31 -7.88 -13.92
CA TYR A 4 0.36 -7.55 -12.65
C TYR A 4 -0.57 -6.99 -11.59
N THR A 5 -1.81 -6.68 -11.97
CA THR A 5 -2.87 -6.19 -11.09
C THR A 5 -4.18 -6.89 -11.46
N PRO A 6 -4.38 -8.14 -11.01
CA PRO A 6 -5.59 -8.91 -11.32
C PRO A 6 -6.85 -8.14 -10.92
N VAL A 7 -7.87 -8.20 -11.78
CA VAL A 7 -9.15 -7.53 -11.55
C VAL A 7 -9.79 -7.98 -10.23
N GLU A 8 -9.66 -9.26 -9.88
CA GLU A 8 -10.19 -9.81 -8.62
C GLU A 8 -9.59 -9.12 -7.38
N HIS A 9 -8.28 -8.86 -7.39
CA HIS A 9 -7.58 -8.16 -6.32
C HIS A 9 -8.06 -6.71 -6.24
N LEU A 10 -8.29 -6.04 -7.38
CA LEU A 10 -8.88 -4.70 -7.41
C LEU A 10 -10.28 -4.68 -6.80
N THR A 11 -11.13 -5.67 -7.10
CA THR A 11 -12.48 -5.77 -6.51
C THR A 11 -12.41 -5.96 -5.00
N LYS A 12 -11.50 -6.80 -4.49
CA LYS A 12 -11.28 -6.98 -3.04
C LYS A 12 -10.87 -5.66 -2.37
N ILE A 13 -9.99 -4.88 -3.00
CA ILE A 13 -9.55 -3.61 -2.43
C ILE A 13 -10.66 -2.56 -2.47
N GLN A 14 -11.46 -2.52 -3.53
CA GLN A 14 -12.64 -1.65 -3.59
C GLN A 14 -13.60 -1.97 -2.44
N LYS A 15 -13.88 -3.25 -2.16
CA LYS A 15 -14.71 -3.66 -1.02
C LYS A 15 -14.13 -3.18 0.32
N LEU A 16 -12.81 -3.30 0.53
CA LEU A 16 -12.15 -2.80 1.74
C LEU A 16 -12.25 -1.27 1.87
N LYS A 17 -12.01 -0.55 0.77
CA LYS A 17 -12.15 0.91 0.69
C LYS A 17 -13.59 1.34 1.03
N TYR A 18 -14.60 0.70 0.44
CA TYR A 18 -16.01 1.02 0.73
C TYR A 18 -16.38 0.71 2.18
N LYS A 19 -15.92 -0.42 2.74
CA LYS A 19 -16.16 -0.77 4.13
C LYS A 19 -15.56 0.26 5.09
N ALA A 20 -14.35 0.74 4.81
CA ALA A 20 -13.71 1.78 5.61
C ALA A 20 -14.42 3.14 5.43
N ALA A 21 -14.81 3.50 4.20
CA ALA A 21 -15.47 4.75 3.87
C ALA A 21 -16.93 4.83 4.33
N PHE A 22 -17.58 3.70 4.63
CA PHE A 22 -18.96 3.66 5.06
C PHE A 22 -19.19 4.48 6.33
N SER A 23 -18.32 4.35 7.33
CA SER A 23 -18.46 5.07 8.61
C SER A 23 -18.46 6.59 8.45
N PRO A 24 -17.49 7.23 7.75
CA PRO A 24 -17.56 8.67 7.55
C PRO A 24 -18.72 9.11 6.67
N ILE A 25 -19.13 8.32 5.67
CA ILE A 25 -20.32 8.63 4.85
C ILE A 25 -21.58 8.65 5.71
N LEU A 26 -21.76 7.62 6.56
CA LEU A 26 -22.91 7.54 7.46
C LEU A 26 -22.95 8.74 8.41
N LEU A 27 -21.79 9.16 8.92
CA LEU A 27 -21.67 10.34 9.77
C LEU A 27 -22.16 11.62 9.07
N VAL A 28 -21.80 11.81 7.80
CA VAL A 28 -22.28 12.94 6.98
C VAL A 28 -23.78 12.89 6.73
N ILE A 29 -24.34 11.70 6.51
CA ILE A 29 -25.80 11.54 6.30
C ILE A 29 -26.55 11.87 7.59
N VAL A 30 -26.11 11.31 8.71
CA VAL A 30 -26.74 11.52 10.02
C VAL A 30 -26.68 13.00 10.41
N SER A 31 -25.54 13.67 10.21
CA SER A 31 -25.43 15.10 10.51
C SER A 31 -26.35 15.93 9.64
N PHE A 32 -26.52 15.58 8.37
CA PHE A 32 -27.46 16.29 7.50
C PHE A 32 -28.91 16.14 7.96
N VAL A 33 -29.34 14.91 8.30
CA VAL A 33 -30.70 14.64 8.81
C VAL A 33 -30.95 15.37 10.13
N LEU A 34 -30.01 15.32 11.07
CA LEU A 34 -30.15 16.02 12.35
C LEU A 34 -30.21 17.54 12.19
N ASN A 35 -29.41 18.11 11.29
CA ASN A 35 -29.48 19.54 10.98
C ASN A 35 -30.85 19.93 10.39
N MET A 36 -31.44 19.08 9.55
CA MET A 36 -32.76 19.32 8.96
C MET A 36 -33.89 19.28 10.01
N ILE A 37 -33.81 18.38 11.00
CA ILE A 37 -34.83 18.22 12.03
C ILE A 37 -34.70 19.29 13.13
N TYR A 38 -33.48 19.55 13.60
CA TYR A 38 -33.24 20.37 14.80
C TYR A 38 -32.77 21.79 14.50
N GLY A 39 -32.36 22.11 13.25
CA GLY A 39 -31.91 23.45 12.85
C GLY A 39 -30.63 23.92 13.54
N ILE A 40 -29.85 23.03 14.14
CA ILE A 40 -28.65 23.39 14.91
C ILE A 40 -27.45 23.53 13.96
N ASP A 41 -27.01 24.77 13.74
CA ASP A 41 -25.89 25.09 12.84
C ASP A 41 -24.57 24.36 13.17
N GLN A 42 -24.33 24.06 14.44
CA GLN A 42 -23.10 23.36 14.88
C GLN A 42 -22.98 21.94 14.31
N ILE A 43 -24.10 21.31 13.93
CA ILE A 43 -24.11 19.96 13.34
C ILE A 43 -23.39 19.95 11.99
N LYS A 44 -23.31 21.09 11.30
CA LYS A 44 -22.55 21.25 10.03
C LYS A 44 -21.07 20.92 10.20
N TYR A 45 -20.47 21.20 11.37
CA TYR A 45 -19.07 20.86 11.63
C TYR A 45 -18.84 19.34 11.66
N LEU A 46 -19.84 18.57 12.10
CA LEU A 46 -19.80 17.11 12.08
C LEU A 46 -19.71 16.60 10.63
N SER A 47 -20.49 17.17 9.72
CA SER A 47 -20.44 16.84 8.28
C SER A 47 -19.06 17.12 7.68
N ILE A 48 -18.45 18.26 8.02
CA ILE A 48 -17.12 18.63 7.54
C ILE A 48 -16.08 17.62 8.04
N PHE A 49 -16.14 17.25 9.31
CA PHE A 49 -15.27 16.23 9.87
C PHE A 49 -15.42 14.87 9.16
N GLY A 50 -16.65 14.44 8.91
CA GLY A 50 -16.94 13.22 8.14
C GLY A 50 -16.35 13.27 6.74
N LEU A 51 -16.46 14.42 6.05
CA LEU A 51 -15.90 14.60 4.72
C LEU A 51 -14.36 14.55 4.72
N ILE A 52 -13.71 15.23 5.67
CA ILE A 52 -12.25 15.19 5.83
C ILE A 52 -11.80 13.74 6.08
N TRP A 53 -12.49 13.02 6.96
CA TRP A 53 -12.19 11.62 7.23
C TRP A 53 -12.37 10.75 5.98
N TYR A 54 -13.45 10.93 5.22
CA TYR A 54 -13.67 10.24 3.96
C TYR A 54 -12.54 10.48 2.95
N ILE A 55 -12.08 11.73 2.80
CA ILE A 55 -10.95 12.09 1.93
C ILE A 55 -9.67 11.36 2.37
N ILE A 56 -9.41 11.33 3.68
CA ILE A 56 -8.25 10.62 4.24
C ILE A 56 -8.29 9.12 3.88
N ILE A 57 -9.46 8.48 3.95
CA ILE A 57 -9.61 7.07 3.57
C ILE A 57 -9.35 6.87 2.07
N ILE A 58 -9.87 7.73 1.19
CA ILE A 58 -9.59 7.62 -0.25
C ILE A 58 -8.09 7.66 -0.53
N ILE A 59 -7.36 8.58 0.11
CA ILE A 59 -5.92 8.74 -0.10
C ILE A 59 -5.16 7.51 0.40
N GLN A 60 -5.54 6.95 1.55
CA GLN A 60 -4.90 5.76 2.12
C GLN A 60 -5.05 4.51 1.26
N PHE A 61 -6.15 4.38 0.51
CA PHE A 61 -6.44 3.22 -0.34
C PHE A 61 -6.02 3.43 -1.81
N ARG A 62 -5.18 4.44 -2.10
CA ARG A 62 -4.66 4.66 -3.44
C ARG A 62 -3.73 3.52 -3.86
N ILE A 63 -4.04 2.89 -5.00
CA ILE A 63 -3.22 1.84 -5.62
C ILE A 63 -2.65 2.39 -6.94
N ARG A 64 -1.39 2.06 -7.23
CA ARG A 64 -0.78 2.34 -8.53
C ARG A 64 -0.94 1.16 -9.47
N ARG A 65 -1.36 1.41 -10.72
CA ARG A 65 -1.44 0.41 -11.81
C ARG A 65 -0.13 0.37 -12.60
N ASN A 66 0.98 0.35 -11.89
CA ASN A 66 2.29 0.45 -12.51
C ASN A 66 2.80 -0.94 -12.91
N TYR A 67 3.54 -0.98 -14.02
CA TYR A 67 4.11 -2.19 -14.60
C TYR A 67 5.59 -2.28 -14.23
N PRO A 68 6.09 -3.46 -13.83
CA PRO A 68 7.50 -3.62 -13.53
C PRO A 68 8.36 -3.38 -14.78
N PRO A 69 9.61 -2.93 -14.59
CA PRO A 69 10.55 -2.77 -15.70
C PRO A 69 10.80 -4.12 -16.38
N LYS A 70 10.71 -4.17 -17.71
CA LYS A 70 11.07 -5.36 -18.49
C LYS A 70 12.58 -5.58 -18.38
N ARG A 71 13.03 -6.65 -17.73
CA ARG A 71 14.44 -7.09 -17.72
C ARG A 71 14.57 -8.60 -17.97
N LYS A 72 15.74 -8.98 -18.49
CA LYS A 72 16.12 -10.38 -18.79
C LYS A 72 16.76 -11.09 -17.58
N THR A 73 17.24 -10.35 -16.58
CA THR A 73 17.88 -10.88 -15.37
C THR A 73 16.89 -11.00 -14.20
N GLU A 74 17.19 -11.90 -13.26
CA GLU A 74 16.44 -12.02 -12.00
C GLU A 74 16.61 -10.74 -11.19
N ILE A 75 15.49 -10.08 -10.86
CA ILE A 75 15.46 -8.82 -10.12
C ILE A 75 14.54 -8.94 -8.91
N ALA A 76 14.93 -8.25 -7.84
CA ALA A 76 14.15 -8.11 -6.63
C ALA A 76 13.52 -6.73 -6.67
N LEU A 77 12.20 -6.66 -6.65
CA LEU A 77 11.45 -5.41 -6.70
C LEU A 77 11.02 -5.01 -5.29
N SER A 78 10.87 -3.71 -5.08
CA SER A 78 10.37 -3.20 -3.80
C SER A 78 8.96 -3.74 -3.56
N PRO A 79 8.68 -4.39 -2.42
CA PRO A 79 7.35 -4.89 -2.13
C PRO A 79 6.37 -3.77 -1.75
N ILE A 80 6.87 -2.64 -1.26
CA ILE A 80 6.04 -1.51 -0.79
C ILE A 80 6.57 -0.17 -1.29
N TYR A 81 5.71 0.84 -1.27
CA TYR A 81 6.12 2.24 -1.45
C TYR A 81 6.65 2.79 -0.14
N GLY A 82 7.81 3.44 -0.16
CA GLY A 82 8.41 3.97 1.07
C GLY A 82 9.74 4.69 0.89
N LYS A 83 10.42 4.87 2.02
CA LYS A 83 11.80 5.35 2.08
C LYS A 83 12.67 4.28 2.72
N VAL A 84 13.84 4.00 2.15
CA VAL A 84 14.84 3.12 2.77
C VAL A 84 15.38 3.81 4.01
N THR A 85 15.22 3.19 5.17
CA THR A 85 15.68 3.75 6.45
C THR A 85 16.94 3.07 6.96
N LYS A 86 17.15 1.80 6.60
CA LYS A 86 18.26 0.99 7.09
C LYS A 86 18.65 -0.06 6.06
N ILE A 87 19.95 -0.30 5.92
CA ILE A 87 20.51 -1.43 5.19
C ILE A 87 21.56 -2.05 6.12
N GLU A 88 21.31 -3.26 6.61
CA GLU A 88 22.19 -4.00 7.54
C GLU A 88 22.10 -5.49 7.25
N ASP A 89 23.23 -6.20 7.25
CA ASP A 89 23.28 -7.66 7.11
C ASP A 89 22.43 -8.20 5.94
N ARG A 90 22.51 -7.52 4.79
CA ARG A 90 21.69 -7.79 3.59
C ARG A 90 20.18 -7.69 3.79
N SER A 91 19.73 -7.09 4.87
CA SER A 91 18.34 -6.70 5.10
C SER A 91 18.11 -5.23 4.72
N ILE A 92 17.06 -4.97 3.94
CA ILE A 92 16.64 -3.63 3.55
C ILE A 92 15.35 -3.29 4.31
N THR A 93 15.42 -2.26 5.15
CA THR A 93 14.26 -1.76 5.88
C THR A 93 13.65 -0.57 5.17
N ILE A 94 12.40 -0.71 4.75
CA ILE A 94 11.62 0.31 4.05
C ILE A 94 10.50 0.79 4.98
N LYS A 95 10.45 2.09 5.23
CA LYS A 95 9.38 2.72 6.00
C LYS A 95 8.32 3.31 5.08
N LYS A 96 7.08 2.84 5.24
CA LYS A 96 5.89 3.37 4.56
C LYS A 96 5.26 4.49 5.37
N GLY A 97 4.99 5.61 4.70
CA GLY A 97 4.20 6.73 5.20
C GLY A 97 2.69 6.51 5.08
N PHE A 98 1.93 7.30 5.82
CA PHE A 98 0.48 7.18 5.90
C PHE A 98 -0.25 7.52 4.59
N PHE A 99 0.21 8.55 3.88
CA PHE A 99 -0.38 9.02 2.61
C PHE A 99 0.26 8.41 1.36
N GLN A 100 1.08 7.38 1.54
CA GLN A 100 1.73 6.67 0.44
C GLN A 100 0.83 5.56 -0.10
N SER A 101 1.12 5.14 -1.34
CA SER A 101 0.36 4.10 -2.03
C SER A 101 0.23 2.84 -1.18
N ALA A 102 -0.95 2.23 -1.19
CA ALA A 102 -1.31 1.12 -0.32
C ALA A 102 -0.81 -0.24 -0.83
N ASP A 103 -0.17 -0.29 -1.97
CA ASP A 103 0.16 -1.53 -2.66
C ASP A 103 1.24 -2.35 -1.97
N ILE A 104 0.96 -3.64 -1.83
CA ILE A 104 1.94 -4.67 -1.50
C ILE A 104 2.13 -5.52 -2.75
N ARG A 105 3.35 -5.56 -3.25
CA ARG A 105 3.71 -6.31 -4.45
C ARG A 105 4.72 -7.39 -4.10
N TYR A 106 4.70 -8.46 -4.89
CA TYR A 106 5.64 -9.56 -4.71
C TYR A 106 7.05 -9.10 -5.10
N ALA A 107 8.02 -9.29 -4.19
CA ALA A 107 9.39 -8.84 -4.41
C ALA A 107 10.16 -9.70 -5.41
N GLY A 108 9.78 -10.98 -5.56
CA GLY A 108 10.49 -11.94 -6.40
C GLY A 108 10.78 -13.23 -5.63
N GLN A 109 11.26 -14.25 -6.33
CA GLN A 109 11.64 -15.52 -5.72
C GLN A 109 12.87 -15.34 -4.82
N ASN A 110 12.91 -16.09 -3.72
CA ASN A 110 14.01 -16.09 -2.73
C ASN A 110 14.22 -14.79 -1.96
N ILE A 111 13.28 -13.83 -2.02
CA ILE A 111 13.32 -12.63 -1.18
C ILE A 111 12.40 -12.82 0.01
N GLU A 112 12.96 -12.80 1.22
CA GLU A 112 12.18 -12.86 2.45
C GLU A 112 11.59 -11.48 2.75
N VAL A 113 10.26 -11.38 2.81
CA VAL A 113 9.57 -10.10 3.04
C VAL A 113 8.75 -10.18 4.32
N THR A 114 9.11 -9.37 5.31
CA THR A 114 8.36 -9.21 6.55
C THR A 114 7.76 -7.82 6.64
N ILE A 115 6.42 -7.73 6.69
CA ILE A 115 5.69 -6.46 6.82
C ILE A 115 5.08 -6.35 8.22
N LYS A 116 5.47 -5.30 8.95
CA LYS A 116 4.93 -4.94 10.26
C LYS A 116 4.04 -3.71 10.12
N SER A 117 2.72 -3.90 10.17
CA SER A 117 1.73 -2.82 10.16
C SER A 117 0.40 -3.26 10.76
N LYS A 118 -0.43 -2.30 11.19
CA LYS A 118 -1.73 -2.55 11.83
C LYS A 118 -2.80 -3.04 10.85
N GLN A 119 -2.75 -2.58 9.59
CA GLN A 119 -3.78 -2.89 8.59
C GLN A 119 -3.13 -3.46 7.33
N VAL A 120 -2.84 -4.76 7.36
CA VAL A 120 -2.30 -5.51 6.21
C VAL A 120 -3.35 -6.52 5.75
N ASN A 121 -3.67 -6.52 4.46
CA ASN A 121 -4.57 -7.49 3.85
C ASN A 121 -3.87 -8.13 2.65
N TYR A 122 -3.52 -9.41 2.76
CA TYR A 122 -2.98 -10.20 1.65
C TYR A 122 -4.11 -10.87 0.88
N PHE A 123 -4.03 -10.87 -0.44
CA PHE A 123 -4.94 -11.55 -1.35
C PHE A 123 -4.33 -12.81 -1.95
N GLU A 124 -2.99 -12.82 -2.03
CA GLU A 124 -2.18 -13.88 -2.61
C GLU A 124 -0.83 -13.89 -1.87
N LYS A 125 -0.20 -15.05 -1.71
CA LYS A 125 1.05 -15.15 -0.92
C LYS A 125 2.29 -15.35 -1.78
N GLN A 126 2.18 -16.09 -2.89
CA GLN A 126 3.33 -16.45 -3.72
C GLN A 126 2.92 -16.56 -5.20
N PRO A 127 2.75 -15.41 -5.88
CA PRO A 127 2.51 -15.42 -7.31
C PRO A 127 3.79 -15.83 -8.07
N SER A 128 3.64 -16.25 -9.33
CA SER A 128 4.77 -16.69 -10.15
C SER A 128 5.69 -15.56 -10.63
N LEU A 129 5.25 -14.31 -10.60
CA LEU A 129 5.97 -13.16 -11.18
C LEU A 129 6.16 -12.03 -10.16
N ALA A 130 7.38 -11.50 -10.10
CA ALA A 130 7.71 -10.29 -9.34
C ALA A 130 6.88 -9.09 -9.81
N GLY A 131 6.50 -8.22 -8.88
CA GLY A 131 5.71 -7.02 -9.15
C GLY A 131 4.19 -7.23 -9.19
N ILE A 132 3.71 -8.48 -9.10
CA ILE A 132 2.26 -8.75 -8.95
C ILE A 132 1.76 -8.17 -7.64
N LEU A 133 0.59 -7.52 -7.68
CA LEU A 133 -0.12 -7.04 -6.50
C LEU A 133 -0.62 -8.23 -5.66
N ILE A 134 -0.08 -8.37 -4.45
CA ILE A 134 -0.39 -9.48 -3.55
C ILE A 134 -1.19 -9.05 -2.32
N GLY A 135 -1.30 -7.76 -2.07
CA GLY A 135 -2.01 -7.25 -0.91
C GLY A 135 -2.06 -5.74 -0.83
N VAL A 136 -2.62 -5.24 0.28
CA VAL A 136 -2.65 -3.81 0.60
C VAL A 136 -2.33 -3.51 2.06
N ILE A 137 -1.69 -2.37 2.26
CA ILE A 137 -1.34 -1.75 3.53
C ILE A 137 -1.82 -0.29 3.55
N SER A 138 -3.00 -0.06 4.14
CA SER A 138 -3.63 1.27 4.22
C SER A 138 -3.00 2.18 5.27
N SER A 139 -2.29 1.61 6.26
CA SER A 139 -1.61 2.36 7.32
C SER A 139 -0.13 2.62 7.03
N SER A 140 0.54 3.33 7.94
CA SER A 140 2.01 3.35 8.01
C SER A 140 2.52 1.97 8.42
N GLY A 141 3.76 1.66 8.06
CA GLY A 141 4.35 0.37 8.37
C GLY A 141 5.82 0.29 8.05
N ILE A 142 6.43 -0.81 8.47
CA ILE A 142 7.82 -1.12 8.18
C ILE A 142 7.83 -2.44 7.40
N CYS A 143 8.56 -2.47 6.30
CA CYS A 143 8.85 -3.67 5.55
C CYS A 143 10.34 -3.98 5.66
N ILE A 144 10.68 -5.23 5.94
CA ILE A 144 12.05 -5.72 6.00
C ILE A 144 12.18 -6.74 4.87
N CYS A 145 13.14 -6.54 3.98
CA CYS A 145 13.42 -7.43 2.86
C CYS A 145 14.79 -8.08 3.09
N GLY A 146 14.85 -9.40 3.25
CA GLY A 146 16.09 -10.16 3.29
C GLY A 146 16.56 -10.47 1.87
N ILE A 147 17.77 -10.02 1.54
CA ILE A 147 18.40 -10.21 0.23
C ILE A 147 19.41 -11.37 0.32
N PRO A 148 19.35 -12.38 -0.56
CA PRO A 148 20.29 -13.48 -0.58
C PRO A 148 21.74 -13.05 -0.84
N GLU A 149 22.69 -13.94 -0.53
CA GLU A 149 24.11 -13.61 -0.61
C GLU A 149 24.64 -13.37 -2.02
N ASP A 150 24.04 -14.06 -2.99
CA ASP A 150 24.36 -14.03 -4.41
C ASP A 150 23.83 -12.78 -5.14
N TRP A 151 23.15 -11.88 -4.43
CA TRP A 151 22.52 -10.70 -5.00
C TRP A 151 23.24 -9.41 -4.61
N LYS A 152 23.33 -8.49 -5.57
CA LYS A 152 23.90 -7.15 -5.37
C LYS A 152 22.80 -6.15 -5.09
N ILE A 153 22.87 -5.49 -3.93
CA ILE A 153 21.95 -4.41 -3.55
C ILE A 153 22.31 -3.14 -4.33
N GLU A 154 21.31 -2.49 -4.95
CA GLU A 154 21.49 -1.27 -5.77
C GLU A 154 20.97 0.00 -5.08
N LEU A 155 20.58 -0.07 -3.80
CA LEU A 155 19.95 1.03 -3.06
C LEU A 155 20.85 1.62 -1.97
N ASN A 156 20.60 2.89 -1.67
CA ASN A 156 21.20 3.60 -0.56
C ASN A 156 20.16 3.94 0.52
N VAL A 157 20.64 4.13 1.75
CA VAL A 157 19.81 4.66 2.84
C VAL A 157 19.33 6.06 2.47
N GLY A 158 18.03 6.29 2.58
CA GLY A 158 17.40 7.54 2.21
C GLY A 158 16.67 7.52 0.86
N ASP A 159 16.91 6.49 0.04
CA ASP A 159 16.27 6.37 -1.26
C ASP A 159 14.75 6.18 -1.13
N LYS A 160 14.01 6.78 -2.06
CA LYS A 160 12.57 6.55 -2.20
C LYS A 160 12.36 5.35 -3.09
N VAL A 161 11.55 4.41 -2.63
CA VAL A 161 11.23 3.19 -3.35
C VAL A 161 9.74 3.17 -3.72
N VAL A 162 9.45 2.69 -4.92
CA VAL A 162 8.10 2.51 -5.45
C VAL A 162 7.83 1.02 -5.59
N ALA A 163 6.70 0.58 -5.05
CA ALA A 163 6.31 -0.83 -5.07
C ALA A 163 6.26 -1.37 -6.51
N GLY A 164 6.91 -2.49 -6.76
CA GLY A 164 6.91 -3.18 -8.06
C GLY A 164 7.67 -2.48 -9.18
N GLU A 165 8.35 -1.35 -8.92
CA GLU A 165 9.14 -0.63 -9.92
C GLU A 165 10.60 -0.52 -9.51
N THR A 166 10.84 -0.12 -8.26
CA THR A 166 12.21 0.10 -7.78
C THR A 166 12.88 -1.23 -7.54
N ILE A 167 14.06 -1.40 -8.14
CA ILE A 167 14.91 -2.56 -7.96
C ILE A 167 15.61 -2.44 -6.61
N LEU A 168 15.45 -3.46 -5.77
CA LEU A 168 16.16 -3.59 -4.51
C LEU A 168 17.55 -4.19 -4.73
N ALA A 169 17.58 -5.26 -5.52
CA ALA A 169 18.79 -6.02 -5.80
C ALA A 169 18.68 -6.73 -7.15
N VAL A 170 19.84 -7.03 -7.72
CA VAL A 170 20.00 -7.80 -8.96
C VAL A 170 20.89 -9.00 -8.69
N LYS A 171 20.58 -10.12 -9.33
CA LYS A 171 21.46 -11.29 -9.36
C LYS A 171 22.43 -11.20 -10.53
#